data_AF-A0A946EWB4-F1
#
_entry.id   AF-A0A946EWB4-F1
#
_cell.length_a   1.000
_cell.length_b   1.000
_cell.length_c   1.000
_cell.angle_alpha   90.00
_cell.angle_beta   90.00
_cell.angle_gamma   90.00
#
_symmetry.space_group_name_H-M   'P 1'
#
loop_
_entity.id
_entity.type
_entity.pdbx_description
1 polymer ?
#
loop_
_entity_poly.entity_id
_entity_poly.type
_entity_poly.pdbx_seq_one_letter_code
_entity_poly.pdbx_strand_id
1 'polypeptide(L)'
;MRFLLLFLFISACALGPSLIPPPLTKNSLSEKEAETLYSAGLITGYEIWEFLRAHPEEDQVIETLGHPDSIWIDDSEAFRVLYYFVSEIQDYNSVEVDQRTGLVLGFEWD
;
A
#
# COMPACT_ATOMS: atom_id res chain seq x y z
N MET A 1 40.81 -47.06 6.45
CA MET A 1 40.72 -45.65 6.03
C MET A 1 39.26 -45.32 5.84
N ARG A 2 38.64 -44.93 6.95
CA ARG A 2 37.20 -44.82 7.19
C ARG A 2 37.06 -43.41 7.77
N PHE A 3 36.11 -42.62 7.26
CA PHE A 3 35.81 -41.25 7.66
C PHE A 3 36.76 -40.16 7.14
N LEU A 4 36.60 -39.78 5.86
CA LEU A 4 36.93 -38.42 5.42
C LEU A 4 35.92 -37.94 4.36
N LEU A 5 34.64 -38.07 4.68
CA LEU A 5 33.52 -37.48 3.93
C LEU A 5 32.51 -36.97 4.94
N LEU A 6 32.87 -35.90 5.65
CA LEU A 6 31.96 -35.16 6.52
C LEU A 6 32.47 -33.72 6.56
N PHE A 7 31.53 -32.79 6.44
CA PHE A 7 31.67 -31.33 6.50
C PHE A 7 31.98 -30.59 5.19
N LEU A 8 30.96 -30.53 4.33
CA LEU A 8 30.71 -29.36 3.48
C LEU A 8 29.20 -29.09 3.42
N PHE A 9 28.64 -28.72 4.58
CA PHE A 9 27.37 -28.01 4.70
C PHE A 9 27.63 -26.73 5.48
N ILE A 10 28.32 -25.78 4.84
CA ILE A 10 28.52 -24.45 5.40
C ILE A 10 27.47 -23.54 4.79
N SER A 11 26.43 -23.32 5.60
CA SER A 11 25.69 -22.07 5.80
C SER A 11 25.47 -21.19 4.57
N ALA A 12 24.29 -21.34 3.95
CA ALA A 12 23.64 -20.25 3.22
C ALA A 12 22.51 -19.69 4.08
N CYS A 13 22.83 -19.08 5.22
CA CYS A 13 21.96 -18.03 5.75
C CYS A 13 22.23 -16.77 4.93
N ALA A 14 21.72 -16.75 3.70
CA ALA A 14 21.44 -15.47 3.07
C ALA A 14 20.33 -14.84 3.89
N LEU A 15 20.57 -13.66 4.48
CA LEU A 15 19.46 -12.77 4.82
C LEU A 15 18.62 -12.69 3.55
N GLY A 16 17.40 -13.24 3.58
CA GLY A 16 16.46 -13.07 2.49
C GLY A 16 16.29 -11.58 2.18
N PRO A 17 15.91 -11.22 0.95
CA PRO A 17 15.61 -9.82 0.63
C PRO A 17 14.70 -9.28 1.72
N SER A 18 15.00 -8.07 2.21
CA SER A 18 14.15 -7.40 3.19
C SER A 18 12.72 -7.48 2.68
N LEU A 19 11.89 -8.29 3.32
CA LEU A 19 10.50 -8.45 2.96
C LEU A 19 9.87 -7.12 3.34
N ILE A 20 9.74 -6.21 2.37
CA ILE A 20 8.79 -5.12 2.48
C ILE A 20 7.47 -5.82 2.83
N PRO A 21 6.90 -5.56 4.03
CA PRO A 21 5.68 -6.24 4.42
C PRO A 21 4.63 -6.02 3.33
N PRO A 22 3.84 -7.06 2.99
CA PRO A 22 2.83 -6.92 1.95
C PRO A 22 1.93 -5.74 2.34
N PRO A 23 1.58 -4.88 1.37
CA PRO A 23 0.91 -3.64 1.71
C PRO A 23 -0.50 -3.97 2.22
N LEU A 24 -0.90 -3.33 3.31
CA LEU A 24 -2.14 -3.65 4.02
C LEU A 24 -3.35 -3.21 3.20
N THR A 25 -4.15 -4.18 2.77
CA THR A 25 -5.47 -3.97 2.16
C THR A 25 -6.57 -4.16 3.18
N LYS A 26 -7.77 -3.62 2.92
CA LYS A 26 -8.96 -3.81 3.76
C LYS A 26 -9.20 -5.29 4.11
N ASN A 27 -9.03 -6.19 3.15
CA ASN A 27 -9.23 -7.63 3.32
C ASN A 27 -8.14 -8.32 4.18
N SER A 28 -6.98 -7.69 4.35
CA SER A 28 -5.87 -8.22 5.17
C SER A 28 -6.05 -7.91 6.66
N LEU A 29 -6.94 -6.99 7.00
CA LEU A 29 -7.25 -6.59 8.37
C LEU A 29 -8.43 -7.42 8.88
N SER A 30 -8.19 -8.22 9.92
CA SER A 30 -9.24 -8.91 10.69
C SER A 30 -10.08 -7.96 11.56
N GLU A 31 -9.75 -6.68 11.55
CA GLU A 31 -10.32 -5.66 12.42
C GLU A 31 -11.37 -4.85 11.66
N LYS A 32 -12.47 -4.53 12.35
CA LYS A 32 -13.52 -3.65 11.85
C LYS A 32 -12.85 -2.37 11.35
N GLU A 33 -13.00 -2.04 10.06
CA GLU A 33 -12.40 -0.84 9.46
C GLU A 33 -12.58 0.34 10.41
N ALA A 34 -11.46 0.97 10.77
CA ALA A 34 -11.52 2.20 11.55
C ALA A 34 -12.29 3.24 10.72
N GLU A 35 -13.29 3.85 11.34
CA GLU A 35 -14.06 4.91 10.71
C GLU A 35 -13.13 6.10 10.41
N THR A 36 -13.04 6.48 9.14
CA THR A 36 -12.24 7.61 8.67
C THR A 36 -13.12 8.84 8.48
N LEU A 37 -12.49 10.01 8.32
CA LEU A 37 -13.21 11.25 8.01
C LEU A 37 -14.03 11.09 6.72
N TYR A 38 -13.48 10.39 5.73
CA TYR A 38 -14.18 10.10 4.49
C TYR A 38 -15.34 9.13 4.68
N SER A 39 -15.12 7.98 5.35
CA SER A 39 -16.19 6.98 5.54
C SER A 39 -17.33 7.49 6.42
N ALA A 40 -17.04 8.44 7.32
CA ALA A 40 -18.03 9.13 8.15
C ALA A 40 -18.81 10.22 7.39
N GLY A 41 -18.46 10.51 6.12
CA GLY A 41 -19.08 11.57 5.33
C GLY A 41 -18.79 12.98 5.84
N LEU A 42 -17.69 13.15 6.60
CA LEU A 42 -17.29 14.43 7.20
C LEU A 42 -16.45 15.30 6.25
N ILE A 43 -15.94 14.72 5.18
CA ILE A 43 -15.23 15.42 4.10
C ILE A 43 -15.84 15.06 2.74
N THR A 44 -15.84 16.03 1.84
CA THR A 44 -16.36 15.93 0.48
C THR A 44 -15.31 15.37 -0.48
N GLY A 45 -15.75 14.87 -1.64
CA GLY A 45 -14.83 14.47 -2.71
C GLY A 45 -13.91 15.61 -3.16
N TYR A 46 -14.39 16.87 -3.14
CA TYR A 46 -13.54 18.03 -3.45
C TYR A 46 -12.45 18.28 -2.39
N GLU A 47 -12.76 18.09 -1.10
CA GLU A 47 -11.76 18.21 -0.03
C GLU A 47 -10.71 17.11 -0.13
N ILE A 48 -11.09 15.89 -0.51
CA ILE A 48 -10.14 14.80 -0.80
C ILE A 48 -9.27 15.15 -2.01
N TRP A 49 -9.90 15.67 -3.07
CA TRP A 49 -9.21 16.09 -4.28
C TRP A 49 -8.13 17.16 -3.96
N GLU A 50 -8.46 18.18 -3.15
CA GLU A 50 -7.49 19.21 -2.72
C GLU A 50 -6.42 18.65 -1.77
N PHE A 51 -6.79 17.73 -0.87
CA PHE A 51 -5.85 17.01 0.00
C PHE A 51 -4.81 16.24 -0.82
N LEU A 52 -5.24 15.44 -1.80
CA LEU A 52 -4.33 14.65 -2.65
C LEU A 52 -3.46 15.54 -3.55
N ARG A 53 -3.97 16.68 -4.03
CA ARG A 53 -3.19 17.69 -4.79
C ARG A 53 -2.03 18.27 -3.97
N ALA A 54 -2.08 18.20 -2.64
CA ALA A 54 -1.01 18.67 -1.78
C ALA A 54 0.17 17.68 -1.64
N HIS A 55 0.14 16.54 -2.35
CA HIS A 55 1.15 15.48 -2.31
C HIS A 55 1.41 14.94 -0.90
N PRO A 56 0.37 14.45 -0.18
CA PRO A 56 0.52 13.94 1.18
C PRO A 56 1.39 12.67 1.22
N GLU A 57 1.85 12.33 2.43
CA GLU A 57 2.47 11.02 2.70
C GLU A 57 1.39 9.92 2.72
N GLU A 58 1.76 8.68 2.36
CA GLU A 58 0.81 7.56 2.29
C GLU A 58 0.10 7.26 3.61
N ASP A 59 0.77 7.44 4.75
CA ASP A 59 0.16 7.26 6.06
C ASP A 59 -0.99 8.25 6.29
N GLN A 60 -0.84 9.50 5.84
CA GLN A 60 -1.91 10.50 5.86
C GLN A 60 -3.06 10.13 4.92
N VAL A 61 -2.76 9.52 3.77
CA VAL A 61 -3.78 8.99 2.85
C VAL A 61 -4.56 7.87 3.54
N ILE A 62 -3.87 6.93 4.19
CA ILE A 62 -4.50 5.83 4.93
C ILE A 62 -5.33 6.34 6.11
N GLU A 63 -4.85 7.35 6.85
CA GLU A 63 -5.60 7.97 7.95
C GLU A 63 -6.89 8.65 7.45
N THR A 64 -6.82 9.33 6.31
CA THR A 64 -7.92 10.13 5.76
C THR A 64 -8.97 9.28 5.04
N LEU A 65 -8.51 8.35 4.20
CA LEU A 65 -9.34 7.57 3.27
C LEU A 65 -9.57 6.14 3.74
N GLY A 66 -8.69 5.63 4.61
CA GLY A 66 -8.66 4.24 5.03
C GLY A 66 -7.68 3.43 4.19
N HIS A 67 -7.58 2.13 4.51
CA HIS A 67 -6.82 1.20 3.69
C HIS A 67 -7.48 1.03 2.32
N PRO A 68 -6.70 0.81 1.25
CA PRO A 68 -7.26 0.54 -0.07
C PRO A 68 -7.85 -0.87 -0.17
N ASP A 69 -8.76 -1.05 -1.11
CA ASP A 69 -9.37 -2.33 -1.47
C ASP A 69 -8.37 -3.25 -2.17
N SER A 70 -7.50 -2.67 -3.01
CA SER A 70 -6.42 -3.39 -3.67
C SER A 70 -5.22 -2.50 -3.94
N ILE A 71 -4.05 -3.13 -4.13
CA ILE A 71 -2.80 -2.41 -4.38
C ILE A 71 -2.13 -3.07 -5.57
N TRP A 72 -1.72 -2.26 -6.54
CA TRP A 72 -0.84 -2.67 -7.62
C TRP A 72 0.52 -2.01 -7.44
N ILE A 73 1.60 -2.76 -7.67
CA ILE A 73 2.96 -2.25 -7.58
C ILE A 73 3.54 -2.28 -8.98
N ASP A 74 4.13 -1.17 -9.42
CA ASP A 74 4.80 -1.09 -10.71
C ASP A 74 5.94 -2.13 -10.80
N ASP A 75 6.14 -2.70 -11.99
CA ASP A 75 7.13 -3.76 -12.22
C ASP A 75 8.57 -3.31 -11.93
N SER A 76 8.86 -2.00 -12.06
CA SER A 76 10.16 -1.42 -11.70
C SER A 76 10.27 -1.02 -10.23
N GLU A 77 9.22 -1.28 -9.45
CA GLU A 77 9.04 -0.87 -8.06
C GLU A 77 9.18 0.66 -7.86
N ALA A 78 8.95 1.47 -8.90
CA ALA A 78 9.08 2.91 -8.81
C ALA A 78 7.95 3.56 -8.01
N PHE A 79 6.73 3.04 -8.15
CA PHE A 79 5.55 3.50 -7.45
C PHE A 79 4.58 2.34 -7.20
N ARG A 80 3.58 2.60 -6.35
CA ARG A 80 2.43 1.71 -6.16
C ARG A 80 1.13 2.50 -6.29
N VAL A 81 0.06 1.83 -6.64
CA VAL A 81 -1.27 2.41 -6.82
C VAL A 81 -2.20 1.80 -5.78
N LEU A 82 -2.83 2.67 -4.99
CA LEU A 82 -3.83 2.35 -4.00
C LEU A 82 -5.21 2.51 -4.64
N TYR A 83 -6.00 1.44 -4.70
CA TYR A 83 -7.32 1.45 -5.31
C TYR A 83 -8.44 1.45 -4.26
N TYR A 84 -9.40 2.35 -4.42
CA TYR A 84 -10.56 2.52 -3.56
C TYR A 84 -11.84 2.32 -4.38
N PHE A 85 -12.58 1.25 -4.11
CA PHE A 85 -13.78 0.92 -4.88
C PHE A 85 -14.94 1.86 -4.57
N VAL A 86 -15.53 2.46 -5.61
CA VAL A 86 -16.70 3.34 -5.51
C VAL A 86 -17.93 2.58 -6.00
N SER A 87 -18.79 2.18 -5.06
CA SER A 87 -19.92 1.30 -5.32
C SER A 87 -21.00 1.94 -6.21
N GLU A 88 -21.13 3.26 -6.17
CA GLU A 88 -22.15 4.05 -6.84
C GLU A 88 -21.94 4.09 -8.35
N ILE A 89 -20.68 4.16 -8.78
CA ILE A 89 -20.28 4.22 -10.20
C ILE A 89 -19.68 2.91 -10.70
N GLN A 90 -19.48 1.92 -9.80
CA GLN A 90 -18.88 0.61 -10.11
C GLN A 90 -17.47 0.74 -10.71
N ASP A 91 -16.70 1.69 -10.19
CA ASP A 91 -15.33 1.99 -10.64
C ASP A 91 -14.40 2.18 -9.43
N TYR A 92 -13.12 2.48 -9.67
CA TYR A 92 -12.13 2.72 -8.65
C TYR A 92 -11.57 4.14 -8.71
N ASN A 93 -11.53 4.78 -7.55
CA ASN A 93 -10.59 5.88 -7.33
C ASN A 93 -9.18 5.31 -7.14
N SER A 94 -8.17 6.06 -7.55
CA SER A 94 -6.77 5.62 -7.49
C SER A 94 -5.84 6.71 -6.94
N VAL A 95 -4.84 6.29 -6.16
CA VAL A 95 -3.78 7.15 -5.64
C VAL A 95 -2.44 6.50 -5.94
N GLU A 96 -1.57 7.19 -6.67
CA GLU A 96 -0.21 6.74 -6.98
C GLU A 96 0.76 7.27 -5.93
N VAL A 97 1.59 6.39 -5.37
CA VAL A 97 2.57 6.73 -4.32
C VAL A 97 3.97 6.31 -4.76
N ASP A 98 4.94 7.23 -4.67
CA ASP A 98 6.35 6.96 -4.91
C ASP A 98 6.89 5.99 -3.85
N GLN A 99 7.47 4.87 -4.28
CA GLN A 99 7.96 3.83 -3.36
C GLN A 99 9.18 4.26 -2.55
N ARG A 100 9.94 5.26 -3.03
CA ARG A 100 11.16 5.75 -2.39
C ARG A 100 10.87 6.87 -1.40
N THR A 101 9.95 7.78 -1.72
CA THR A 101 9.64 8.94 -0.86
C THR A 101 8.39 8.72 0.00
N GLY A 102 7.49 7.82 -0.39
CA GLY A 102 6.20 7.63 0.27
C GLY A 102 5.19 8.75 -0.01
N LEU A 103 5.50 9.66 -0.93
CA LEU A 103 4.63 10.79 -1.29
C LEU A 103 3.72 10.44 -2.44
N VAL A 104 2.51 11.00 -2.41
CA VAL A 104 1.57 10.93 -3.55
C VAL A 104 2.17 11.61 -4.78
N LEU A 105 2.18 10.89 -5.90
CA LEU A 105 2.62 11.36 -7.21
C LEU A 105 1.47 11.88 -8.06
N GLY A 106 0.32 11.21 -7.99
CA GLY A 106 -0.85 11.46 -8.82
C GLY A 106 -2.07 10.73 -8.27
N PHE A 107 -3.25 11.05 -8.79
CA PHE A 107 -4.50 10.44 -8.39
C PHE A 107 -5.61 10.63 -9.44
N GLU A 108 -6.60 9.75 -9.41
CA GLU A 108 -7.90 9.86 -10.07
C GLU A 108 -8.98 9.73 -8.99
N TRP A 109 -9.86 10.74 -8.89
CA TRP A 109 -10.84 10.81 -7.81
C TRP A 109 -12.16 11.42 -8.30
N ASP A 110 -13.16 10.55 -8.46
CA ASP A 110 -14.51 10.85 -8.92
C ASP A 110 -15.58 10.64 -7.82
#